data_AF-G4TUD9-F1
#
_entry.id   AF-G4TUD9-F1
#
_cell.length_a   1.000
_cell.length_b   1.000
_cell.length_c   1.000
_cell.angle_alpha   90.00
_cell.angle_beta   90.00
_cell.angle_gamma   90.00
#
_symmetry.space_group_name_H-M   'P 1'
#
loop_
_entity.id
_entity.type
_entity.pdbx_description
1 polymer ?
#
loop_
_entity_poly.entity_id
_entity_poly.type
_entity_poly.pdbx_seq_one_letter_code
_entity_poly.pdbx_strand_id
1 'polypeptide(L)'
;MKATSALKSRKFLGIPGFFARLKEKGTMAKDAWGVIGSALSVQNVLIDMQKALEKGEVPEEELKALESDVTSRVLLASWRGTRMEVTHVLHRVCENVLRDPSVSEQVLINRAKAMLVCGAIFKATKPDESDAERRELEALVAEAAAGKSRAKELRKKAMEEKAKAAAAARVKGGSGSKSPVLPSSASASGSHTNDSRKA
;
A
#
# COMPACT_ATOMS: atom_id res chain seq x y z
N MET A 1 -13.89 8.37 -23.33
CA MET A 1 -14.91 7.32 -23.59
C MET A 1 -16.32 7.88 -23.81
N LYS A 2 -16.78 8.87 -23.03
CA LYS A 2 -18.16 9.41 -23.15
C LYS A 2 -18.55 9.94 -24.53
N ALA A 3 -17.69 10.73 -25.18
CA ALA A 3 -17.94 11.24 -26.52
C ALA A 3 -18.07 10.12 -27.57
N THR A 4 -17.17 9.13 -27.55
CA THR A 4 -17.26 7.95 -28.43
C THR A 4 -18.55 7.16 -28.18
N SER A 5 -18.92 6.96 -26.92
CA SER A 5 -20.18 6.30 -26.55
C SER A 5 -21.40 7.09 -27.03
N ALA A 6 -21.41 8.42 -26.89
CA ALA A 6 -22.50 9.28 -27.35
C ALA A 6 -22.68 9.23 -28.88
N LEU A 7 -21.57 9.18 -29.64
CA LEU A 7 -21.62 9.02 -31.09
C LEU A 7 -22.09 7.61 -31.49
N LYS A 8 -21.68 6.57 -30.77
CA LYS A 8 -22.05 5.16 -31.06
C LYS A 8 -23.48 4.82 -30.65
N SER A 9 -23.96 5.31 -29.51
CA SER A 9 -25.32 5.06 -29.01
C SER A 9 -26.40 5.63 -29.92
N ARG A 10 -26.05 6.62 -30.76
CA ARG A 10 -26.93 7.17 -31.80
C ARG A 10 -27.02 6.29 -33.06
N LYS A 11 -26.03 5.42 -33.30
CA LYS A 11 -25.94 4.58 -34.50
C LYS A 11 -26.33 3.11 -34.25
N PHE A 12 -26.52 2.69 -33.00
CA PHE A 12 -26.72 1.28 -32.67
C PHE A 12 -27.73 1.08 -31.52
N LEU A 13 -28.77 0.30 -31.79
CA LEU A 13 -29.86 -0.03 -30.86
C LEU A 13 -29.38 -1.01 -29.76
N GLY A 14 -29.29 -0.52 -28.52
CA GLY A 14 -29.60 -1.33 -27.32
C GLY A 14 -28.45 -1.84 -26.46
N ILE A 15 -27.53 -2.66 -26.97
CA ILE A 15 -26.71 -3.56 -26.11
C ILE A 15 -25.30 -3.04 -25.76
N PRO A 16 -24.55 -2.34 -26.65
CA PRO A 16 -23.21 -1.82 -26.30
C PRO A 16 -23.20 -0.77 -25.18
N GLY A 17 -24.33 -0.08 -24.96
CA GLY A 17 -24.46 0.96 -23.94
C GLY A 17 -24.47 0.43 -22.50
N PHE A 18 -24.96 -0.80 -22.27
CA PHE A 18 -25.01 -1.40 -20.93
C PHE A 18 -23.61 -1.78 -20.42
N PHE A 19 -22.79 -2.42 -21.26
CA PHE A 19 -21.40 -2.76 -20.93
C PHE A 19 -20.53 -1.52 -20.70
N ALA A 20 -20.71 -0.48 -21.51
CA ALA A 20 -20.00 0.78 -21.33
C ALA A 20 -20.35 1.44 -19.99
N ARG A 21 -21.65 1.47 -19.62
CA ARG A 21 -22.13 1.98 -18.33
C ARG A 21 -21.65 1.14 -17.15
N LEU A 22 -21.63 -0.20 -17.27
CA LEU A 22 -21.15 -1.09 -16.23
C LEU A 22 -19.64 -0.93 -15.99
N LYS A 23 -18.85 -0.84 -17.06
CA LYS A 23 -17.41 -0.56 -16.98
C LYS A 23 -17.14 0.80 -16.32
N GLU A 24 -17.93 1.82 -16.66
CA GLU A 24 -17.82 3.14 -16.03
C GLU A 24 -18.10 3.06 -14.53
N LYS A 25 -19.23 2.48 -14.13
CA LYS A 25 -19.60 2.30 -12.72
C LYS A 25 -18.59 1.45 -11.94
N GLY A 26 -18.07 0.37 -12.54
CA GLY A 26 -17.03 -0.46 -11.93
C GLY A 26 -15.71 0.29 -11.74
N THR A 27 -15.34 1.16 -12.68
CA THR A 27 -14.16 2.02 -12.53
C THR A 27 -14.34 3.00 -11.36
N MET A 28 -15.51 3.63 -11.25
CA MET A 28 -15.82 4.54 -10.13
C MET A 28 -15.77 3.81 -8.77
N ALA A 29 -16.34 2.60 -8.69
CA ALA A 29 -16.30 1.79 -7.47
C ALA A 29 -14.85 1.39 -7.10
N LYS A 30 -14.03 1.03 -8.09
CA LYS A 30 -12.60 0.75 -7.88
C LYS A 30 -11.86 1.98 -7.37
N ASP A 31 -12.14 3.16 -7.93
CA ASP A 31 -11.49 4.40 -7.49
C ASP A 31 -11.91 4.77 -6.06
N ALA A 32 -13.20 4.65 -5.72
CA ALA A 32 -13.69 4.86 -4.36
C ALA A 32 -13.06 3.87 -3.37
N TRP A 33 -12.98 2.59 -3.72
CA TRP A 33 -12.27 1.58 -2.90
C TRP A 33 -10.79 1.92 -2.73
N GLY A 34 -10.14 2.43 -3.78
CA GLY A 34 -8.76 2.89 -3.73
C GLY A 34 -8.55 4.06 -2.75
N VAL A 35 -9.48 5.02 -2.72
CA VAL A 35 -9.47 6.15 -1.76
C VAL A 35 -9.63 5.64 -0.33
N ILE A 36 -10.64 4.79 -0.08
CA ILE A 36 -10.89 4.19 1.24
C ILE A 36 -9.66 3.41 1.70
N GLY A 37 -9.11 2.56 0.83
CA GLY A 37 -7.91 1.77 1.13
C GLY A 37 -6.69 2.64 1.47
N SER A 38 -6.51 3.78 0.78
CA SER A 38 -5.44 4.72 1.14
C SER A 38 -5.65 5.40 2.49
N ALA A 39 -6.88 5.76 2.86
CA ALA A 39 -7.17 6.32 4.19
C ALA A 39 -6.87 5.31 5.31
N LEU A 40 -7.28 4.04 5.11
CA LEU A 40 -6.94 2.95 6.04
C LEU A 40 -5.42 2.75 6.14
N SER A 41 -4.68 2.90 5.04
CA SER A 41 -3.22 2.77 5.05
C SER A 41 -2.53 3.84 5.89
N VAL A 42 -3.07 5.06 5.94
CA VAL A 42 -2.61 6.16 6.80
C VAL A 42 -2.87 5.82 8.27
N GLN A 43 -4.08 5.38 8.59
CA GLN A 43 -4.42 4.96 9.96
C GLN A 43 -3.49 3.85 10.46
N ASN A 44 -3.23 2.84 9.63
CA ASN A 44 -2.37 1.72 9.99
C ASN A 44 -0.95 2.17 10.34
N VAL A 45 -0.36 3.10 9.58
CA VAL A 45 1.01 3.57 9.87
C VAL A 45 1.07 4.50 11.08
N LEU A 46 0.03 5.32 11.30
CA LEU A 46 -0.08 6.14 12.51
C LEU A 46 -0.17 5.25 13.77
N ILE A 47 -0.95 4.16 13.70
CA ILE A 47 -1.04 3.16 14.77
C ILE A 47 0.32 2.45 14.97
N ASP A 48 1.01 2.09 13.88
CA ASP A 48 2.34 1.45 13.97
C ASP A 48 3.38 2.41 14.61
N MET A 49 3.30 3.71 14.32
CA MET A 49 4.15 4.75 14.90
C MET A 49 3.84 4.95 16.39
N GLN A 50 2.56 5.07 16.75
CA GLN A 50 2.12 5.19 18.13
C GLN A 50 2.61 4.02 19.00
N LYS A 51 2.45 2.79 18.51
CA LYS A 51 2.93 1.57 19.19
C LYS A 51 4.45 1.52 19.32
N ALA A 52 5.19 2.12 18.40
CA ALA A 52 6.64 2.20 18.48
C ALA A 52 7.03 3.14 19.64
N LEU A 53 6.44 4.34 19.69
CA LEU A 53 6.68 5.32 20.75
C LEU A 53 6.32 4.77 22.15
N GLU A 54 5.21 4.02 22.26
CA GLU A 54 4.78 3.40 23.53
C GLU A 54 5.74 2.32 24.06
N LYS A 55 6.49 1.66 23.19
CA LYS A 55 7.45 0.61 23.58
C LYS A 55 8.76 1.16 24.16
N GLY A 56 8.99 2.47 24.07
CA GLY A 56 10.27 3.08 24.42
C GLY A 56 11.38 2.75 23.40
N GLU A 57 12.58 3.32 23.62
CA GLU A 57 13.79 3.27 22.77
C GLU A 57 13.58 2.77 21.34
N VAL A 58 12.89 3.58 20.54
CA VAL A 58 12.86 3.41 19.08
C VAL A 58 14.14 4.04 18.54
N PRO A 59 14.96 3.32 17.76
CA PRO A 59 16.10 3.92 17.09
C PRO A 59 15.67 5.15 16.27
N GLU A 60 16.43 6.24 16.33
CA GLU A 60 16.09 7.50 15.65
C GLU A 60 15.83 7.28 14.14
N GLU A 61 16.62 6.42 13.49
CA GLU A 61 16.44 6.05 12.09
C GLU A 61 15.11 5.37 11.82
N GLU A 62 14.63 4.53 12.74
CA GLU A 62 13.36 3.84 12.60
C GLU A 62 12.16 4.79 12.79
N LEU A 63 12.27 5.72 13.75
CA LEU A 63 11.25 6.74 13.97
C LEU A 63 11.13 7.67 12.75
N LYS A 64 12.26 8.12 12.21
CA LYS A 64 12.31 8.92 10.97
C LYS A 64 11.73 8.18 9.77
N ALA A 65 11.95 6.87 9.68
CA ALA A 65 11.36 6.05 8.63
C ALA A 65 9.83 5.93 8.78
N LEU A 66 9.31 5.82 10.00
CA LEU A 66 7.87 5.84 10.28
C LEU A 66 7.22 7.17 9.89
N GLU A 67 7.82 8.30 10.24
CA GLU A 67 7.35 9.64 9.86
C GLU A 67 7.33 9.82 8.33
N SER A 68 8.35 9.31 7.64
CA SER A 68 8.41 9.32 6.18
C SER A 68 7.31 8.44 5.56
N ASP A 69 7.04 7.26 6.13
CA ASP A 69 5.96 6.37 5.70
C ASP A 69 4.57 7.03 5.91
N VAL A 70 4.37 7.74 7.03
CA VAL A 70 3.14 8.53 7.30
C VAL A 70 2.95 9.58 6.22
N THR A 71 3.96 10.42 5.99
CA THR A 71 3.92 11.50 5.01
C THR A 71 3.58 10.97 3.61
N SER A 72 4.26 9.91 3.18
CA SER A 72 4.09 9.33 1.85
C SER A 72 2.67 8.75 1.66
N ARG A 73 2.10 8.11 2.69
CA ARG A 73 0.74 7.56 2.63
C ARG A 73 -0.34 8.63 2.71
N VAL A 74 -0.13 9.69 3.49
CA VAL A 74 -1.03 10.85 3.52
C VAL A 74 -1.07 11.49 2.14
N LEU A 75 0.10 11.70 1.51
CA LEU A 75 0.18 12.25 0.17
C LEU A 75 -0.55 11.38 -0.85
N LEU A 76 -0.38 10.06 -0.79
CA LEU A 76 -1.11 9.11 -1.66
C LEU A 76 -2.62 9.17 -1.45
N ALA A 77 -3.09 9.26 -0.20
CA ALA A 77 -4.51 9.39 0.12
C ALA A 77 -5.09 10.70 -0.43
N SER A 78 -4.39 11.82 -0.22
CA SER A 78 -4.74 13.12 -0.77
C SER A 78 -4.81 13.10 -2.29
N TRP A 79 -3.79 12.55 -2.96
CA TRP A 79 -3.78 12.41 -4.42
C TRP A 79 -4.99 11.61 -4.93
N ARG A 80 -5.30 10.47 -4.30
CA ARG A 80 -6.47 9.67 -4.69
C ARG A 80 -7.78 10.41 -4.45
N GLY A 81 -7.89 11.16 -3.36
CA GLY A 81 -9.05 12.01 -3.05
C GLY A 81 -9.26 13.08 -4.12
N THR A 82 -8.24 13.89 -4.40
CA THR A 82 -8.30 14.94 -5.44
C THR A 82 -8.62 14.36 -6.82
N ARG A 83 -7.98 13.24 -7.19
CA ARG A 83 -8.26 12.56 -8.46
C ARG A 83 -9.72 12.10 -8.56
N MET A 84 -10.30 11.57 -7.49
CA MET A 84 -11.70 11.15 -7.45
C MET A 84 -12.64 12.34 -7.67
N GLU A 85 -12.39 13.45 -6.97
CA GLU A 85 -13.20 14.67 -7.09
C GLU A 85 -13.14 15.25 -8.51
N VAL A 86 -11.92 15.44 -9.06
CA VAL A 86 -11.72 15.92 -10.43
C VAL A 86 -12.42 15.01 -11.44
N THR A 87 -12.31 13.68 -11.27
CA THR A 87 -12.98 12.71 -12.14
C THR A 87 -14.49 12.83 -12.05
N HIS A 88 -15.04 13.01 -10.85
CA HIS A 88 -16.47 13.16 -10.63
C HIS A 88 -17.01 14.45 -11.28
N VAL A 89 -16.32 15.57 -11.09
CA VAL A 89 -16.66 16.85 -11.72
C VAL A 89 -16.61 16.72 -13.24
N LEU A 90 -15.52 16.16 -13.78
CA LEU A 90 -15.37 15.95 -15.23
C LEU A 90 -16.49 15.07 -15.78
N HIS A 91 -16.89 14.03 -15.06
CA HIS A 91 -18.02 13.18 -15.44
C HIS A 91 -19.32 13.97 -15.57
N ARG A 92 -19.62 14.86 -14.62
CA ARG A 92 -20.82 15.72 -14.67
C ARG A 92 -20.76 16.72 -15.81
N VAL A 93 -19.62 17.37 -16.01
CA VAL A 93 -19.42 18.33 -17.12
C VAL A 93 -19.62 17.63 -18.47
N CYS A 94 -19.01 16.45 -18.68
CA CYS A 94 -19.18 15.70 -19.92
C CYS A 94 -20.64 15.29 -20.18
N GLU A 95 -21.40 14.92 -19.15
CA GLU A 95 -22.84 14.62 -19.29
C GLU A 95 -23.62 15.86 -19.72
N ASN A 96 -23.41 16.99 -19.04
CA ASN A 96 -24.09 18.24 -19.34
C ASN A 96 -23.82 18.69 -20.79
N VAL A 97 -22.57 18.57 -21.25
CA VAL A 97 -22.19 18.96 -22.63
C VAL A 97 -22.85 18.05 -23.68
N LEU A 98 -22.96 16.75 -23.41
CA LEU A 98 -23.42 15.74 -24.38
C LEU A 98 -24.94 15.51 -24.39
N ARG A 99 -25.65 15.93 -23.35
CA ARG A 99 -27.09 15.65 -23.16
C ARG A 99 -27.93 16.90 -22.93
N ASP A 100 -27.44 18.06 -23.35
CA ASP A 100 -28.16 19.33 -23.29
C ASP A 100 -29.42 19.27 -24.16
N PRO A 101 -30.63 19.34 -23.58
CA PRO A 101 -31.88 19.25 -24.32
C PRO A 101 -32.25 20.55 -25.04
N SER A 102 -31.57 21.66 -24.76
CA SER A 102 -31.89 22.97 -25.35
C SER A 102 -31.33 23.17 -26.76
N VAL A 103 -30.50 22.25 -27.26
CA VAL A 103 -29.80 22.38 -28.53
C VAL A 103 -30.15 21.26 -29.50
N SER A 104 -29.97 21.54 -30.80
CA SER A 104 -30.26 20.56 -31.84
C SER A 104 -29.34 19.33 -31.77
N GLU A 105 -29.80 18.23 -32.37
CA GLU A 105 -29.04 16.99 -32.41
C GLU A 105 -27.65 17.18 -33.02
N GLN A 106 -27.58 17.96 -34.10
CA GLN A 106 -26.35 18.26 -34.82
C GLN A 106 -25.33 19.00 -33.94
N VAL A 107 -25.79 19.92 -33.07
CA VAL A 107 -24.91 20.61 -32.11
C VAL A 107 -24.30 19.62 -31.13
N LEU A 108 -25.09 18.66 -30.61
CA LEU A 108 -24.57 17.62 -29.72
C LEU A 108 -23.54 16.71 -30.41
N ILE A 109 -23.73 16.39 -31.70
CA ILE A 109 -22.74 15.64 -32.51
C ILE A 109 -21.43 16.44 -32.61
N ASN A 110 -21.52 17.73 -32.92
CA ASN A 110 -20.35 18.61 -33.04
C ASN A 110 -19.62 18.75 -31.71
N ARG A 111 -20.33 18.90 -30.58
CA ARG A 111 -19.76 18.90 -29.23
C ARG A 111 -19.03 17.60 -28.91
N ALA A 112 -19.61 16.45 -29.26
CA ALA A 112 -18.95 15.15 -29.08
C ALA A 112 -17.67 15.02 -29.90
N LYS A 113 -17.66 15.48 -31.16
CA LYS A 113 -16.45 15.50 -32.00
C LYS A 113 -15.38 16.43 -31.41
N ALA A 114 -15.74 17.64 -31.02
CA ALA A 114 -14.83 18.59 -30.39
C ALA A 114 -14.20 18.01 -29.11
N MET A 115 -15.00 17.35 -28.27
CA MET A 115 -14.51 16.69 -27.06
C MET A 115 -13.48 15.58 -27.34
N LEU A 116 -13.61 14.84 -28.45
CA LEU A 116 -12.59 13.87 -28.87
C LEU A 116 -11.27 14.54 -29.24
N VAL A 117 -11.33 15.67 -29.94
CA VAL A 117 -10.14 16.46 -30.31
C VAL A 117 -9.46 17.02 -29.05
N CYS A 118 -10.21 17.65 -28.14
CA CYS A 118 -9.65 18.13 -26.87
C CYS A 118 -9.01 17.00 -26.06
N GLY A 119 -9.67 15.85 -25.98
CA GLY A 119 -9.13 14.66 -25.30
C GLY A 119 -7.83 14.15 -25.94
N ALA A 120 -7.71 14.23 -27.27
CA ALA A 120 -6.47 13.87 -27.97
C ALA A 120 -5.34 14.86 -27.65
N ILE A 121 -5.63 16.16 -27.63
CA ILE A 121 -4.66 17.20 -27.26
C ILE A 121 -4.18 16.99 -25.82
N PHE A 122 -5.09 16.82 -24.86
CA PHE A 122 -4.74 16.59 -23.46
C PHE A 122 -3.98 15.29 -23.22
N LYS A 123 -4.21 14.25 -24.02
CA LYS A 123 -3.45 13.00 -23.93
C LYS A 123 -2.03 13.14 -24.50
N ALA A 124 -1.83 14.05 -25.44
CA ALA A 124 -0.55 14.27 -26.09
C ALA A 124 0.38 15.22 -25.32
N THR A 125 -0.11 15.87 -24.25
CA THR A 125 0.73 16.72 -23.41
C THR A 125 1.83 15.89 -22.76
N LYS A 126 3.04 16.45 -22.75
CA LYS A 126 4.19 15.86 -22.06
C LYS A 126 4.45 16.66 -20.79
N PRO A 127 4.78 15.99 -19.68
CA PRO A 127 5.23 16.70 -18.51
C PRO A 127 6.53 17.45 -18.77
N ASP A 128 6.74 18.54 -18.03
CA ASP A 128 8.04 19.18 -17.99
C ASP A 128 8.99 18.35 -17.11
N GLU A 129 10.05 17.81 -17.72
CA GLU A 129 11.03 16.96 -17.05
C GLU A 129 11.98 17.77 -16.14
N SER A 130 12.03 19.10 -16.29
CA SER A 130 12.84 19.99 -15.47
C SER A 130 12.22 20.30 -14.10
N ASP A 131 10.94 19.97 -13.91
CA ASP A 131 10.21 20.16 -12.65
C ASP A 131 10.60 19.06 -11.63
N ALA A 132 11.60 19.38 -10.81
CA ALA A 132 12.14 18.47 -9.80
C ALA A 132 11.12 18.16 -8.69
N GLU A 133 10.34 19.16 -8.26
CA GLU A 133 9.35 19.02 -7.18
C GLU A 133 8.25 18.04 -7.58
N ARG A 134 7.77 18.12 -8.82
CA ARG A 134 6.81 17.15 -9.36
C ARG A 134 7.35 15.73 -9.34
N ARG A 135 8.62 15.53 -9.73
CA ARG A 135 9.22 14.17 -9.76
C ARG A 135 9.40 13.58 -8.36
N GLU A 136 9.79 14.39 -7.39
CA GLU A 136 9.87 13.96 -5.99
C GLU A 136 8.49 13.54 -5.46
N LEU A 137 7.46 14.33 -5.75
CA LEU A 137 6.08 14.01 -5.38
C LEU A 137 5.63 12.68 -5.99
N GLU A 138 5.89 12.47 -7.28
CA GLU A 138 5.54 11.24 -8.00
C GLU A 138 6.26 10.01 -7.43
N ALA A 139 7.55 10.15 -7.09
CA ALA A 139 8.32 9.09 -6.48
C ALA A 139 7.76 8.69 -5.10
N LEU A 140 7.45 9.67 -4.25
CA LEU A 140 6.86 9.43 -2.92
C LEU A 140 5.49 8.74 -3.01
N VAL A 141 4.63 9.19 -3.93
CA VAL A 141 3.31 8.59 -4.19
C VAL A 141 3.45 7.16 -4.72
N ALA A 142 4.40 6.92 -5.64
CA ALA A 142 4.64 5.60 -6.22
C ALA A 142 5.16 4.61 -5.18
N GLU A 143 6.10 5.03 -4.32
CA GLU A 143 6.61 4.23 -3.22
C GLU A 143 5.49 3.83 -2.25
N ALA A 144 4.68 4.81 -1.83
CA ALA A 144 3.53 4.55 -0.96
C ALA A 144 2.51 3.61 -1.63
N ALA A 145 2.26 3.76 -2.92
CA ALA A 145 1.36 2.91 -3.68
C ALA A 145 1.86 1.46 -3.82
N ALA A 146 3.18 1.25 -3.80
CA ALA A 146 3.80 -0.07 -3.81
C ALA A 146 3.64 -0.80 -2.46
N GLY A 147 3.15 -0.14 -1.41
CA GLY A 147 2.91 -0.74 -0.10
C GLY A 147 4.18 -1.12 0.66
N LYS A 148 5.35 -0.70 0.17
CA LYS A 148 6.63 -0.85 0.86
C LYS A 148 6.65 0.11 2.06
N SER A 149 7.24 -0.33 3.16
CA SER A 149 7.43 0.49 4.36
C SER A 149 8.90 0.41 4.71
N ARG A 150 9.58 1.57 4.69
CA ARG A 150 11.02 1.61 5.00
C ARG A 150 11.27 1.18 6.43
N ALA A 151 10.38 1.56 7.36
CA ALA A 151 10.45 1.15 8.76
C ALA A 151 10.36 -0.38 8.92
N LYS A 152 9.44 -1.05 8.20
CA LYS A 152 9.34 -2.52 8.22
C LYS A 152 10.57 -3.19 7.64
N GLU A 153 11.16 -2.62 6.59
CA GLU A 153 12.38 -3.15 5.98
C GLU A 153 13.59 -3.03 6.91
N LEU A 154 13.75 -1.88 7.59
CA LEU A 154 14.80 -1.66 8.59
C LEU A 154 14.67 -2.64 9.77
N ARG A 155 13.47 -2.80 10.33
CA ARG A 155 13.20 -3.79 11.40
C ARG A 155 13.56 -5.21 10.96
N LYS A 156 13.21 -5.59 9.73
CA LYS A 156 13.51 -6.91 9.18
C LYS A 156 15.03 -7.13 9.07
N LYS A 157 15.77 -6.15 8.53
CA LYS A 157 17.24 -6.21 8.41
C LYS A 157 17.91 -6.32 9.78
N ALA A 158 17.50 -5.49 10.75
CA ALA A 158 18.02 -5.55 12.11
C ALA A 158 17.78 -6.91 12.78
N MET A 159 16.61 -7.52 12.57
CA MET A 159 16.31 -8.85 13.08
C MET A 159 17.17 -9.95 12.42
N GLU A 160 17.37 -9.87 11.10
CA GLU A 160 18.21 -10.81 10.36
C GLU A 160 19.69 -10.70 10.78
N GLU A 161 20.20 -9.49 11.00
CA GLU A 161 21.56 -9.28 11.50
C GLU A 161 21.75 -9.81 12.92
N LYS A 162 20.79 -9.55 13.82
CA LYS A 162 20.81 -10.13 15.18
C LYS A 162 20.78 -11.67 15.13
N ALA A 163 19.96 -12.26 14.25
CA ALA A 163 19.90 -13.70 14.08
C ALA A 163 21.21 -14.30 13.54
N LYS A 164 21.84 -13.64 12.56
CA LYS A 164 23.15 -14.04 12.02
C LYS A 164 24.26 -13.92 13.07
N ALA A 165 24.27 -12.83 13.86
CA ALA A 165 25.22 -12.63 14.94
C ALA A 165 25.06 -13.70 16.04
N ALA A 166 23.82 -14.02 16.44
CA ALA A 166 23.54 -15.07 17.40
C ALA A 166 23.97 -16.47 16.90
N ALA A 167 23.74 -16.77 15.62
CA ALA A 167 24.20 -18.01 15.00
C ALA A 167 25.74 -18.10 14.96
N ALA A 168 26.42 -17.00 14.60
CA ALA A 168 27.89 -16.94 14.57
C ALA A 168 28.52 -17.09 15.98
N ALA A 169 27.90 -16.50 17.01
CA ALA A 169 28.32 -16.66 18.39
C ALA A 169 28.18 -18.11 18.88
N ARG A 170 27.11 -18.80 18.47
CA ARG A 170 26.85 -20.21 18.81
C ARG A 170 27.83 -21.19 18.16
N VAL A 171 28.34 -20.87 16.96
CA VAL A 171 29.40 -21.64 16.29
C VAL A 171 30.76 -21.43 16.97
N LYS A 172 31.06 -20.21 17.45
CA LYS A 172 32.32 -19.92 18.18
C LYS A 172 32.34 -20.50 19.61
N GLY A 173 31.19 -20.65 20.26
CA GLY A 173 31.08 -21.24 21.61
C GLY A 173 31.17 -22.77 21.67
N GLY A 174 31.10 -23.48 20.53
CA GLY A 174 31.06 -24.95 20.47
C GLY A 174 32.41 -25.69 20.44
N SER A 175 33.55 -24.98 20.48
CA SER A 175 34.89 -25.57 20.30
C SER A 175 35.66 -25.82 21.62
N GLY A 176 34.97 -25.94 22.76
CA GLY A 176 35.66 -26.03 24.06
C GLY A 176 34.90 -26.82 25.12
N SER A 177 34.72 -28.13 24.94
CA SER A 177 34.44 -29.02 26.07
C SER A 177 35.32 -30.28 26.00
N LYS A 178 36.54 -30.18 26.57
CA LYS A 178 37.21 -31.37 27.09
C LYS A 178 36.50 -31.75 28.39
N SER A 179 35.79 -32.88 28.36
CA SER A 179 35.16 -33.48 29.54
C SER A 179 36.21 -33.81 30.63
N PRO A 180 35.95 -33.51 31.91
CA PRO A 180 36.80 -34.03 32.99
C PRO A 180 36.42 -35.49 33.26
N VAL A 181 37.45 -36.35 33.27
CA VAL A 181 37.36 -37.75 33.65
C VAL A 181 37.10 -37.84 35.16
N LEU A 182 35.99 -38.49 35.55
CA LEU A 182 35.71 -38.89 36.94
C LEU A 182 36.58 -40.09 37.34
N PRO A 183 37.18 -40.13 38.54
CA PRO A 183 37.77 -41.35 39.07
C PRO A 183 36.71 -42.22 39.74
N SER A 184 36.77 -43.52 39.43
CA SER A 184 35.98 -44.61 40.01
C SER A 184 36.75 -45.26 41.16
N SER A 185 36.09 -45.50 42.31
CA SER A 185 36.30 -46.66 43.22
C SER A 185 35.22 -46.66 44.31
N ALA A 186 34.32 -47.65 44.33
CA ALA A 186 34.32 -48.88 45.16
C ALA A 186 33.94 -48.62 46.63
N SER A 187 32.70 -48.92 47.07
CA SER A 187 32.14 -50.23 47.51
C SER A 187 32.33 -50.53 49.02
N ALA A 188 31.21 -50.56 49.76
CA ALA A 188 30.89 -51.44 50.91
C ALA A 188 29.50 -50.99 51.47
N SER A 189 28.37 -51.66 51.25
CA SER A 189 27.86 -52.95 51.78
C SER A 189 27.19 -52.88 53.17
N GLY A 190 25.88 -53.16 53.20
CA GLY A 190 25.09 -53.67 54.33
C GLY A 190 24.43 -52.61 55.23
N SER A 191 23.21 -52.76 55.75
CA SER A 191 22.16 -53.79 55.67
C SER A 191 20.99 -53.35 56.59
N HIS A 192 19.74 -53.67 56.20
CA HIS A 192 18.56 -53.88 57.10
C HIS A 192 18.06 -52.67 57.95
N THR A 193 16.77 -52.41 58.21
CA THR A 193 15.49 -53.15 58.12
C THR A 193 14.33 -52.13 58.10
N ASN A 194 13.26 -52.48 57.39
CA ASN A 194 11.82 -52.42 57.73
C ASN A 194 11.36 -51.54 58.91
N ASP A 195 10.30 -50.72 58.73
CA ASP A 195 8.95 -51.00 59.27
C ASP A 195 7.95 -49.82 59.10
N SER A 196 6.75 -50.17 58.60
CA SER A 196 5.40 -49.74 59.04
C SER A 196 4.81 -48.31 58.94
N ARG A 197 3.58 -48.34 58.38
CA ARG A 197 2.33 -47.55 58.64
C ARG A 197 2.26 -46.14 58.04
N LYS A 198 1.34 -45.83 57.11
CA LYS A 198 -0.15 -45.93 57.07
C LYS A 198 -0.83 -44.99 58.07
N ALA A 199 -1.11 -43.77 57.61
CA ALA A 199 -2.37 -43.01 57.76
C ALA A 199 -2.30 -41.80 56.83
#